data_AF-A0A3M1IJX4-F1
#
_entry.id   AF-A0A3M1IJX4-F1
#
_cell.length_a   1.000
_cell.length_b   1.000
_cell.length_c   1.000
_cell.angle_alpha   90.00
_cell.angle_beta   90.00
_cell.angle_gamma   90.00
#
_symmetry.space_group_name_H-M   'P 1'
#
loop_
_entity.id
_entity.type
_entity.pdbx_description
1 polymer ?
#
loop_
_entity_poly.entity_id
_entity_poly.type
_entity_poly.pdbx_seq_one_letter_code
_entity_poly.pdbx_strand_id
1 'polypeptide(L)' 'MEDIQRRFREQFGTDPVCVTRAPGRVEVLGNHTDYNQGLVMASAVDKFVTIAASPRPDNEVHLASTA' A
#
# COMPACT_ATOMS: atom_id res chain seq x y z
N MET A 1 1.77 -11.18 7.07
CA MET A 1 1.49 -9.98 7.91
C MET A 1 2.47 -9.87 9.06
N GLU A 2 2.82 -10.98 9.72
CA GLU A 2 3.84 -11.00 10.78
C GLU A 2 5.20 -10.44 10.32
N ASP A 3 5.60 -10.71 9.07
CA ASP A 3 6.86 -10.17 8.52
C ASP A 3 6.91 -8.65 8.44
N ILE A 4 5.83 -7.98 8.00
CA ILE A 4 5.83 -6.52 7.89
C ILE A 4 5.79 -5.86 9.27
N GLN A 5 5.11 -6.47 10.24
CA GLN A 5 5.09 -5.98 11.63
C GLN A 5 6.47 -6.10 12.28
N ARG A 6 7.16 -7.23 12.06
CA ARG A 6 8.54 -7.42 12.51
C ARG A 6 9.47 -6.38 11.88
N ARG A 7 9.45 -6.21 10.56
CA ARG A 7 10.29 -5.24 9.86
C ARG A 7 9.99 -3.80 10.30
N PHE A 8 8.73 -3.47 10.57
CA PHE A 8 8.36 -2.16 11.11
C PHE A 8 8.96 -1.93 12.49
N ARG A 9 8.88 -2.92 13.40
CA ARG A 9 9.54 -2.85 14.71
C ARG A 9 11.06 -2.68 14.59
N GLU A 10 11.69 -3.45 13.71
CA GLU A 10 13.14 -3.38 13.47
C GLU A 10 13.56 -1.99 12.95
N GLN A 11 12.76 -1.38 12.08
CA GLN A 11 13.08 -0.09 11.45
C GLN A 11 12.73 1.13 12.33
N PHE A 12 11.62 1.07 13.07
CA PHE A 12 11.04 2.23 13.78
C PHE A 12 10.97 2.09 15.30
N GLY A 13 11.35 0.92 15.85
CA GLY A 13 11.46 0.70 17.30
C GLY A 13 10.13 0.62 18.05
N THR A 14 8.99 0.53 17.35
CA THR A 14 7.66 0.44 17.96
C THR A 14 6.76 -0.52 17.16
N ASP A 15 5.67 -0.96 17.78
CA ASP A 15 4.67 -1.77 17.09
C ASP A 15 3.83 -0.91 16.14
N PRO A 16 3.45 -1.44 14.96
CA PRO A 16 2.52 -0.75 14.08
C PRO A 16 1.10 -0.76 14.69
N VAL A 17 0.44 0.40 14.70
CA VAL A 17 -0.96 0.53 15.13
C VAL A 17 -1.91 -0.04 14.08
N CYS A 18 -1.55 0.04 12.80
CA CYS A 18 -2.33 -0.58 11.73
C CYS A 18 -1.46 -1.28 10.70
N VAL A 19 -2.03 -2.32 10.09
CA VAL A 19 -1.49 -2.97 8.90
C VAL A 19 -2.60 -3.01 7.85
N THR A 20 -2.34 -2.44 6.68
CA THR A 20 -3.28 -2.41 5.56
C THR A 20 -2.60 -2.90 4.29
N ARG A 21 -3.41 -3.30 3.31
CA ARG A 21 -2.92 -3.70 1.99
C ARG A 21 -3.84 -3.20 0.88
N ALA A 22 -3.25 -2.83 -0.24
CA ALA A 22 -3.96 -2.51 -1.47
C ALA A 22 -3.47 -3.42 -2.60
N PRO A 23 -4.38 -4.04 -3.38
CA PRO A 23 -4.00 -4.82 -4.54
C PRO A 23 -3.55 -3.90 -5.68
N GLY A 24 -2.61 -4.38 -6.50
CA GLY A 24 -2.45 -3.87 -7.85
C GLY A 24 -3.68 -4.21 -8.70
N ARG A 25 -3.75 -3.65 -9.90
CA ARG A 25 -4.85 -3.94 -10.84
C ARG A 25 -4.32 -4.09 -12.26
N VAL A 26 -5.01 -4.90 -13.04
CA VAL A 26 -4.84 -4.99 -14.50
C VAL A 26 -6.07 -4.42 -15.18
N GLU A 27 -5.84 -3.80 -16.33
CA GLU A 27 -6.90 -3.32 -17.20
C GLU A 27 -7.23 -4.39 -18.23
N VAL A 28 -8.50 -4.77 -18.31
CA VAL A 28 -8.99 -5.78 -19.25
C VAL A 28 -9.52 -5.09 -20.51
N LEU A 29 -10.17 -3.94 -20.36
CA LEU A 29 -10.74 -3.13 -21.44
C LEU A 29 -10.84 -1.67 -21.03
N GLY A 30 -10.77 -0.75 -22.00
CA GLY A 30 -10.96 0.68 -21.77
C GLY A 30 -9.68 1.50 -21.68
N ASN A 31 -8.55 0.98 -22.21
CA ASN A 31 -7.26 1.68 -22.19
C ASN A 31 -7.39 3.11 -22.73
N HIS A 32 -6.81 4.06 -22.00
CA HIS A 32 -6.77 5.48 -22.37
C HIS A 32 -8.15 6.18 -22.42
N THR A 33 -9.18 5.61 -21.80
CA THR A 33 -10.54 6.20 -21.79
C THR A 33 -10.92 6.87 -20.47
N ASP A 34 -10.29 6.50 -19.35
CA ASP A 34 -10.59 7.00 -18.00
C ASP A 34 -10.47 8.52 -17.87
N TYR A 35 -9.36 9.08 -18.35
CA TYR A 35 -9.15 10.54 -18.36
C TYR A 35 -10.05 11.29 -19.34
N ASN A 36 -10.78 10.57 -20.19
CA ASN A 36 -11.82 11.09 -21.08
C ASN A 36 -13.24 10.81 -20.55
N GLN A 37 -13.39 10.45 -19.28
CA GLN A 37 -14.68 10.09 -18.66
C GLN A 37 -15.35 8.85 -19.28
N GLY A 38 -14.57 7.98 -19.93
CA GLY A 38 -15.03 6.70 -20.45
C GLY A 38 -15.17 5.62 -19.36
N LEU A 39 -15.67 4.46 -19.76
CA LEU A 39 -15.79 3.29 -18.89
C LEU A 39 -14.55 2.40 -19.01
N VAL A 40 -14.10 1.86 -17.88
CA VAL A 40 -12.98 0.90 -17.80
C VAL A 40 -13.46 -0.39 -17.14
N MET A 41 -12.96 -1.52 -17.64
CA MET A 41 -13.07 -2.81 -16.97
C MET A 41 -11.70 -3.21 -16.44
N ALA A 42 -11.55 -3.23 -15.12
CA ALA A 42 -10.32 -3.62 -14.44
C ALA A 42 -10.58 -4.73 -13.43
N SER A 43 -9.54 -5.52 -13.14
CA SER A 43 -9.53 -6.51 -12.08
C SER A 43 -8.36 -6.27 -11.14
N ALA A 44 -8.59 -6.43 -9.84
CA ALA A 44 -7.51 -6.55 -8.87
C ALA A 44 -6.67 -7.81 -9.18
N VAL A 45 -5.36 -7.73 -9.00
CA VAL A 45 -4.45 -8.88 -9.08
C VAL A 45 -4.07 -9.39 -7.69
N ASP A 46 -3.45 -10.56 -7.64
CA ASP A 46 -2.94 -11.20 -6.42
C ASP A 46 -1.58 -10.62 -5.94
N LYS A 47 -1.24 -9.40 -6.38
CA LYS A 47 -0.04 -8.65 -5.98
C LYS A 47 -0.45 -7.45 -5.15
N PHE A 48 0.18 -7.26 -4.00
CA PHE A 48 -0.23 -6.27 -3.01
C PHE A 48 0.92 -5.38 -2.58
N VAL A 49 0.63 -4.10 -2.34
CA VAL A 49 1.44 -3.25 -1.47
C VAL A 49 0.87 -3.38 -0.06
N THR A 50 1.72 -3.72 0.91
CA THR A 50 1.33 -3.81 2.33
C THR A 50 2.05 -2.73 3.11
N ILE A 51 1.32 -1.99 3.95
CA ILE A 51 1.86 -0.92 4.79
C ILE A 51 1.55 -1.24 6.25
N ALA A 52 2.57 -1.14 7.10
CA ALA A 52 2.44 -1.08 8.55
C ALA A 52 2.74 0.36 8.99
N ALA A 53 1.92 0.94 9.86
CA ALA A 53 2.05 2.34 10.24
C ALA A 53 1.64 2.61 11.70
N SER A 54 2.26 3.64 12.29
CA SER A 54 1.91 4.22 13.59
C SER A 54 2.00 5.75 13.53
N PRO A 55 1.11 6.47 14.23
CA PRO A 55 1.22 7.92 14.35
C PRO A 55 2.46 8.29 15.18
N ARG A 56 3.03 9.45 14.87
CA ARG A 56 4.11 10.07 15.66
C ARG A 56 3.59 11.36 16.30
N PRO A 57 4.21 11.82 17.40
CA PRO A 57 3.81 13.07 18.06
C PRO A 57 4.33 14.33 17.36
N ASP A 58 5.25 14.18 16.40
CA ASP A 58 5.85 15.25 15.62
C ASP A 58 5.14 15.43 14.25
N ASN A 59 5.57 16.43 13.48
CA ASN A 59 5.04 16.71 12.14
C ASN A 59 5.85 16.02 11.03
N GLU A 60 6.57 14.94 11.36
CA GLU A 60 7.41 14.23 10.41
C GLU A 60 6.76 12.92 9.93
N VAL A 61 7.08 12.55 8.70
CA VAL A 61 6.70 11.26 8.12
C VAL A 61 7.97 10.52 7.71
N HIS A 62 8.24 9.40 8.39
CA HIS A 62 9.38 8.55 8.06
C HIS A 62 8.87 7.33 7.28
N LEU A 63 9.45 7.11 6.11
CA LEU A 63 9.07 6.01 5.22
C LEU A 63 10.27 5.10 5.00
N ALA A 64 10.01 3.79 4.99
CA ALA A 64 10.96 2.78 4.59
C ALA A 64 10.28 1.79 3.66
N SER A 65 11.02 1.32 2.65
CA SER A 65 10.58 0.27 1.74
C SER A 65 11.40 -0.98 1.97
N THR A 66 10.75 -2.13 1.77
CA THR A 66 11.36 -3.46 1.88
C THR A 66 11.58 -4.14 0.53
N ALA A 67 11.25 -3.44 -0.56
CA ALA A 67 11.45 -3.89 -1.93
C ALA A 67 12.94 -4.02 -2.27
#